data_AF-A0A7C8MM17-F1
#
_entry.id   AF-A0A7C8MM17-F1
#
_cell.length_a   1.000
_cell.length_b   1.000
_cell.length_c   1.000
_cell.angle_alpha   90.00
_cell.angle_beta   90.00
_cell.angle_gamma   90.00
#
_symmetry.space_group_name_H-M   'P 1'
#
loop_
_entity.id
_entity.type
_entity.pdbx_description
1 polymer ?
#
loop_
_entity_poly.entity_id
_entity_poly.type
_entity_poly.pdbx_seq_one_letter_code
_entity_poly.pdbx_strand_id
1 'polypeptide(L)'
;MKFSIFALSALPFASVAAAVHSIAFEKPDVASAAHASAEDNFPMAAREISSSGATVSVILGNQKQNVGELTGKDLYDKIHAALYKICAVDDTGLCSAYNTAKIDHVAYKTKTSVGTRGGHLEISVRQTGWAPFPNPGLKKALIETVAATFSKGSEDQKNCADAKQFICGFRGQCTYNKTYHLCNVGDKVTVEIPGTPVRMDVELRFKARDDLGDGRHTPFGKFDCFATLEATEKSLKGRLPAFAEGIHRDKVSSAVKCTSNDITSADPSNADGFLRRHLR
;
A
#
# COMPACT_ATOMS: atom_id res chain seq x y z
N MET A 1 11.11 50.32 -26.53
CA MET A 1 10.32 49.09 -26.77
C MET A 1 10.90 48.39 -27.99
N LYS A 2 11.57 47.24 -27.81
CA LYS A 2 12.18 46.46 -28.90
C LYS A 2 11.47 45.12 -28.97
N PHE A 3 10.79 44.85 -30.08
CA PHE A 3 10.16 43.57 -30.38
C PHE A 3 11.20 42.61 -30.96
N SER A 4 11.46 41.51 -30.27
CA SER A 4 12.24 40.39 -30.81
C SER A 4 11.29 39.33 -31.33
N ILE A 5 11.37 39.07 -32.63
CA ILE A 5 10.65 38.03 -33.36
C ILE A 5 11.40 36.71 -33.15
N PHE A 6 10.74 35.70 -32.58
CA PHE A 6 11.26 34.33 -32.53
C PHE A 6 10.73 33.55 -33.73
N ALA A 7 11.65 33.07 -34.57
CA ALA A 7 11.38 32.17 -35.68
C ALA A 7 11.14 30.75 -35.15
N LEU A 8 9.98 30.16 -35.48
CA LEU A 8 9.70 28.74 -35.32
C LEU A 8 10.42 27.96 -36.43
N SER A 9 11.38 27.11 -36.07
CA SER A 9 11.93 26.08 -36.95
C SER A 9 11.11 24.79 -36.79
N ALA A 10 10.42 24.39 -37.84
CA ALA A 10 9.73 23.10 -37.95
C ALA A 10 10.75 21.95 -38.08
N LEU A 11 10.59 20.90 -37.27
CA LEU A 11 11.34 19.66 -37.39
C LEU A 11 10.61 18.68 -38.33
N PRO A 12 11.32 17.92 -39.18
CA PRO A 12 10.71 16.94 -40.06
C PRO A 12 10.33 15.66 -39.30
N PHE A 13 9.13 15.17 -39.59
CA PHE A 13 8.65 13.84 -39.19
C PHE A 13 9.43 12.77 -39.95
N ALA A 14 10.22 11.97 -39.23
CA ALA A 14 10.79 10.74 -39.76
C ALA A 14 9.81 9.58 -39.52
N SER A 15 9.23 9.06 -40.60
CA SER A 15 8.46 7.82 -40.62
C SER A 15 9.38 6.63 -40.33
N VAL A 16 9.14 5.92 -39.23
CA VAL A 16 9.78 4.63 -38.96
C VAL A 16 8.92 3.54 -39.58
N ALA A 17 9.44 2.91 -40.64
CA ALA A 17 8.85 1.77 -41.29
C ALA A 17 8.93 0.52 -40.40
N ALA A 18 7.82 -0.22 -40.37
CA ALA A 18 7.65 -1.46 -39.63
C ALA A 18 8.51 -2.60 -40.21
N ALA A 19 9.20 -3.32 -39.34
CA ALA A 19 9.77 -4.64 -39.63
C ALA A 19 8.91 -5.70 -38.92
N VAL A 20 7.95 -6.28 -39.64
CA VAL A 20 7.17 -7.44 -39.20
C VAL A 20 8.02 -8.68 -39.46
N HIS A 21 8.62 -9.25 -38.41
CA HIS A 21 9.21 -10.58 -38.47
C HIS A 21 8.11 -11.62 -38.21
N SER A 22 7.72 -12.32 -39.26
CA SER A 22 6.87 -13.51 -39.21
C SER A 22 7.65 -14.65 -38.56
N ILE A 23 7.29 -15.02 -37.33
CA ILE A 23 7.76 -16.25 -36.69
C ILE A 23 6.77 -17.35 -37.04
N ALA A 24 7.26 -18.37 -37.76
CA ALA A 24 6.52 -19.58 -38.05
C ALA A 24 6.26 -20.36 -36.76
N PHE A 25 4.98 -20.61 -36.47
CA PHE A 25 4.53 -21.48 -35.39
C PHE A 25 4.56 -22.92 -35.90
N GLU A 26 5.56 -23.70 -35.51
CA GLU A 26 5.53 -25.16 -35.64
C GLU A 26 4.46 -25.72 -34.69
N LYS A 27 3.55 -26.52 -35.25
CA LYS A 27 2.59 -27.35 -34.50
C LYS A 27 3.36 -28.51 -33.86
N PRO A 28 3.36 -28.66 -32.53
CA PRO A 28 3.69 -29.96 -31.94
C PRO A 28 2.48 -30.89 -32.08
N ASP A 29 2.76 -32.05 -32.66
CA ASP A 29 1.83 -33.15 -32.83
C ASP A 29 1.33 -33.73 -31.50
N VAL A 30 0.11 -34.23 -31.62
CA VAL A 30 -0.74 -34.85 -30.61
C VAL A 30 -0.09 -36.10 -30.02
N ALA A 31 0.06 -36.13 -28.70
CA ALA A 31 0.13 -37.36 -27.92
C ALA A 31 -0.99 -37.35 -26.87
N SER A 32 -2.09 -37.99 -27.26
CA SER A 32 -3.26 -38.30 -26.46
C SER A 32 -2.87 -39.31 -25.36
N ALA A 33 -2.81 -38.84 -24.11
CA ALA A 33 -2.85 -39.69 -22.93
C ALA A 33 -4.18 -39.47 -22.21
N ALA A 34 -5.13 -40.37 -22.45
CA ALA A 34 -6.35 -40.49 -21.67
C ALA A 34 -5.99 -41.01 -20.28
N HIS A 35 -6.00 -40.13 -19.28
CA HIS A 35 -6.09 -40.54 -17.88
C HIS A 35 -7.46 -40.11 -17.35
N ALA A 36 -8.35 -41.10 -17.27
CA ALA A 36 -9.57 -41.04 -16.49
C ALA A 36 -9.21 -40.68 -15.05
N SER A 37 -9.56 -39.46 -14.65
CA SER A 37 -9.50 -39.02 -13.27
C SER A 37 -10.93 -39.11 -12.75
N ALA A 38 -11.11 -39.99 -11.77
CA ALA A 38 -12.36 -40.21 -11.07
C ALA A 38 -12.95 -38.88 -10.60
N GLU A 39 -14.25 -38.73 -10.84
CA GLU A 39 -15.07 -37.69 -10.21
C GLU A 39 -15.08 -37.94 -8.70
N ASP A 40 -14.09 -37.37 -8.00
CA ASP A 40 -14.19 -37.16 -6.56
C ASP A 40 -15.26 -36.10 -6.33
N ASN A 41 -16.50 -36.59 -6.24
CA ASN A 41 -17.60 -35.95 -5.57
C ASN A 41 -17.16 -35.64 -4.13
N PHE A 42 -16.49 -34.50 -3.94
CA PHE A 42 -16.37 -33.91 -2.61
C PHE A 42 -17.77 -33.46 -2.21
N PRO A 43 -18.43 -34.11 -1.24
CA PRO A 43 -19.59 -33.49 -0.63
C PRO A 43 -19.09 -32.18 -0.03
N MET A 44 -19.52 -31.05 -0.60
CA MET A 44 -19.59 -29.80 0.14
C MET A 44 -20.55 -30.09 1.29
N ALA A 45 -20.01 -30.65 2.38
CA ALA A 45 -20.65 -30.64 3.66
C ALA A 45 -20.99 -29.18 3.90
N ALA A 46 -22.28 -28.86 3.79
CA ALA A 46 -22.84 -27.63 4.28
C ALA A 46 -22.46 -27.57 5.75
N ARG A 47 -21.29 -27.00 6.03
CA ARG A 47 -20.90 -26.62 7.39
C ARG A 47 -22.07 -25.81 7.89
N GLU A 48 -22.74 -26.33 8.92
CA GLU A 48 -23.72 -25.57 9.67
C GLU A 48 -23.05 -24.24 10.01
N ILE A 49 -23.44 -23.21 9.28
CA ILE A 49 -22.95 -21.87 9.53
C ILE A 49 -23.66 -21.48 10.80
N SER A 50 -22.98 -21.74 11.93
CA SER A 50 -23.34 -21.25 13.25
C SER A 50 -23.97 -19.87 13.08
N SER A 51 -25.16 -19.68 13.62
CA SER A 51 -25.92 -18.42 13.56
C SER A 51 -25.21 -17.24 14.24
N SER A 52 -23.96 -17.44 14.70
CA SER A 52 -23.02 -16.36 14.97
C SER A 52 -22.81 -15.55 13.70
N GLY A 53 -23.22 -14.28 13.72
CA GLY A 53 -23.11 -13.38 12.57
C GLY A 53 -21.68 -13.33 12.01
N ALA A 54 -21.56 -13.18 10.69
CA ALA A 54 -20.26 -13.04 10.04
C ALA A 54 -19.53 -11.81 10.58
N THR A 55 -18.22 -11.93 10.83
CA THR A 55 -17.38 -10.84 11.33
C THR A 55 -16.40 -10.38 10.27
N VAL A 56 -16.38 -9.09 9.96
CA VAL A 56 -15.32 -8.47 9.15
C VAL A 56 -14.11 -8.22 10.04
N SER A 57 -13.02 -8.93 9.78
CA SER A 57 -11.77 -8.85 10.51
C SER A 57 -10.76 -8.01 9.74
N VAL A 58 -10.24 -6.95 10.37
CA VAL A 58 -9.13 -6.13 9.88
C VAL A 58 -7.89 -6.41 10.72
N ILE A 59 -6.81 -6.85 10.07
CA ILE A 59 -5.55 -7.24 10.71
C ILE A 59 -4.46 -6.31 10.20
N LEU A 60 -3.83 -5.58 11.11
CA LEU A 60 -2.76 -4.64 10.81
C LEU A 60 -1.40 -5.31 11.09
N GLY A 61 -0.51 -5.25 10.11
CA GLY A 61 0.90 -5.57 10.27
C GLY A 61 1.60 -4.54 11.15
N ASN A 62 2.59 -5.01 11.90
CA ASN A 62 3.28 -4.19 12.89
C ASN A 62 4.61 -3.61 12.40
N GLN A 63 5.09 -3.96 11.21
CA GLN A 63 6.37 -3.43 10.73
C GLN A 63 6.19 -1.99 10.24
N LYS A 64 7.00 -1.08 10.79
CA LYS A 64 6.95 0.34 10.47
C LYS A 64 7.27 0.63 8.99
N GLN A 65 6.41 1.38 8.33
CA GLN A 65 6.62 1.96 7.01
C GLN A 65 6.46 3.48 7.04
N ASN A 66 7.42 4.20 6.44
CA ASN A 66 7.38 5.66 6.37
C ASN A 66 6.45 6.11 5.22
N VAL A 67 5.43 6.90 5.55
CA VAL A 67 4.52 7.51 4.57
C VAL A 67 4.84 8.99 4.34
N GLY A 68 5.84 9.52 5.04
CA GLY A 68 6.26 10.90 4.93
C GLY A 68 5.17 11.86 5.38
N GLU A 69 4.92 12.91 4.60
CA GLU A 69 3.87 13.91 4.87
C GLU A 69 2.48 13.46 4.37
N LEU A 70 2.35 12.27 3.75
CA LEU A 70 1.08 11.73 3.30
C LEU A 70 0.27 11.28 4.52
N THR A 71 -0.68 12.10 4.94
CA THR A 71 -1.52 11.84 6.11
C THR A 71 -3.01 11.95 5.79
N GLY A 72 -3.85 11.29 6.58
CA GLY A 72 -5.30 11.40 6.49
C GLY A 72 -5.84 11.18 5.09
N LYS A 73 -6.54 12.18 4.55
CA LYS A 73 -7.20 12.10 3.23
C LYS A 73 -6.21 11.88 2.08
N ASP A 74 -5.04 12.51 2.13
CA ASP A 74 -4.07 12.42 1.03
C ASP A 74 -3.54 10.99 0.89
N LEU A 75 -3.20 10.35 2.02
CA LEU A 75 -2.78 8.96 2.01
C LEU A 75 -3.93 8.03 1.58
N TYR A 76 -5.15 8.28 2.08
CA TYR A 76 -6.34 7.55 1.70
C TYR A 76 -6.54 7.56 0.17
N ASP A 77 -6.59 8.75 -0.43
CA ASP A 77 -6.87 8.92 -1.86
C ASP A 77 -5.79 8.23 -2.72
N LYS A 78 -4.52 8.33 -2.34
CA LYS A 78 -3.41 7.69 -3.07
C LYS A 78 -3.46 6.17 -2.99
N ILE A 79 -3.71 5.60 -1.81
CA ILE A 79 -3.83 4.14 -1.63
C ILE A 79 -5.08 3.63 -2.34
N HIS A 80 -6.20 4.32 -2.19
CA HIS A 80 -7.46 3.99 -2.86
C HIS A 80 -7.28 3.96 -4.39
N ALA A 81 -6.71 5.01 -4.97
CA ALA A 81 -6.43 5.07 -6.41
C ALA A 81 -5.46 3.96 -6.87
N ALA A 82 -4.41 3.68 -6.08
CA ALA A 82 -3.47 2.60 -6.37
C ALA A 82 -4.14 1.22 -6.37
N LEU A 83 -4.96 0.92 -5.36
CA LEU A 83 -5.68 -0.35 -5.25
C LEU A 83 -6.75 -0.50 -6.32
N TYR A 84 -7.47 0.57 -6.67
CA TYR A 84 -8.41 0.53 -7.80
C TYR A 84 -7.72 0.25 -9.13
N LYS A 85 -6.50 0.74 -9.31
CA LYS A 85 -5.68 0.45 -10.49
C LYS A 85 -5.17 -0.99 -10.50
N ILE A 86 -4.66 -1.50 -9.38
CA ILE A 86 -4.19 -2.89 -9.24
C ILE A 86 -5.36 -3.86 -9.47
N CYS A 87 -6.52 -3.53 -8.90
CA CYS A 87 -7.73 -4.31 -9.00
C CYS A 87 -8.62 -3.84 -10.16
N ALA A 88 -8.05 -3.29 -11.24
CA ALA A 88 -8.80 -2.90 -12.41
C ALA A 88 -9.17 -4.17 -13.22
N VAL A 89 -10.46 -4.54 -13.19
CA VAL A 89 -11.07 -5.66 -13.97
C VAL A 89 -10.61 -7.04 -13.46
N ASP A 90 -11.47 -7.96 -13.01
CA ASP A 90 -12.63 -8.62 -13.62
C ASP A 90 -13.57 -9.21 -12.52
N ASP A 91 -14.73 -9.75 -12.91
CA ASP A 91 -15.70 -10.41 -12.00
C ASP A 91 -15.19 -11.76 -11.44
N THR A 92 -13.92 -12.09 -11.68
CA THR A 92 -13.30 -13.37 -11.28
C THR A 92 -13.07 -13.49 -9.78
N GLY A 93 -13.23 -12.40 -9.02
CA GLY A 93 -12.95 -12.41 -7.59
C GLY A 93 -11.50 -12.10 -7.23
N LEU A 94 -10.67 -11.69 -8.20
CA LEU A 94 -9.22 -11.51 -8.05
C LEU A 94 -8.77 -10.13 -8.56
N CYS A 95 -7.70 -9.58 -7.99
CA CYS A 95 -7.00 -8.46 -8.61
C CYS A 95 -5.97 -8.99 -9.62
N SER A 96 -5.95 -8.45 -10.85
CA SER A 96 -5.14 -8.95 -11.98
C SER A 96 -3.67 -8.47 -11.98
N ALA A 97 -2.88 -8.98 -12.95
CA ALA A 97 -1.42 -9.19 -13.03
C ALA A 97 -0.42 -8.07 -12.65
N TYR A 98 -0.86 -6.84 -12.37
CA TYR A 98 0.03 -5.80 -11.85
C TYR A 98 -0.02 -5.81 -10.33
N ASN A 99 0.81 -6.68 -9.75
CA ASN A 99 0.85 -6.89 -8.30
C ASN A 99 1.25 -5.65 -7.51
N THR A 100 1.71 -4.56 -8.16
CA THR A 100 2.23 -3.38 -7.48
C THR A 100 1.85 -2.05 -8.11
N ALA A 101 1.69 -1.04 -7.26
CA ALA A 101 1.56 0.36 -7.63
C ALA A 101 2.56 1.20 -6.80
N LYS A 102 2.94 2.36 -7.33
CA LYS A 102 3.89 3.27 -6.67
C LYS A 102 3.23 4.59 -6.29
N ILE A 103 3.57 5.10 -5.12
CA ILE A 103 3.32 6.49 -4.71
C ILE A 103 4.68 7.16 -4.55
N ASP A 104 5.03 8.02 -5.49
CA ASP A 104 6.31 8.74 -5.51
C ASP A 104 6.32 9.95 -4.55
N HIS A 105 7.51 10.53 -4.37
CA HIS A 105 7.76 11.76 -3.61
C HIS A 105 7.42 11.68 -2.12
N VAL A 106 7.64 10.52 -1.53
CA VAL A 106 7.43 10.29 -0.10
C VAL A 106 8.63 10.86 0.65
N ALA A 107 8.38 11.90 1.46
CA ALA A 107 9.40 12.51 2.30
C ALA A 107 9.93 11.51 3.35
N TYR A 108 11.23 11.53 3.61
CA TYR A 108 11.88 10.64 4.56
C TYR A 108 13.08 11.30 5.24
N LYS A 109 13.39 10.88 6.45
CA LYS A 109 14.57 11.34 7.20
C LYS A 109 15.70 10.31 7.08
N THR A 110 16.84 10.76 6.56
CA THR A 110 18.13 10.05 6.64
C THR A 110 18.87 10.44 7.92
N LYS A 111 20.02 9.82 8.17
CA LYS A 111 20.87 10.18 9.32
C LYS A 111 21.26 11.67 9.32
N THR A 112 21.45 12.27 8.15
CA THR A 112 22.03 13.62 8.01
C THR A 112 21.05 14.66 7.47
N SER A 113 19.99 14.26 6.79
CA SER A 113 19.11 15.20 6.07
C SER A 113 17.68 14.67 5.95
N VAL A 114 16.74 15.55 5.61
CA VAL A 114 15.42 15.12 5.13
C VAL A 114 15.49 15.07 3.61
N GLY A 115 15.20 13.91 3.04
CA GLY A 115 15.09 13.68 1.60
C GLY A 115 13.64 13.65 1.17
N THR A 116 13.33 14.30 0.06
CA THR A 116 12.01 14.24 -0.61
C THR A 116 12.10 13.67 -2.02
N ARG A 117 13.32 13.50 -2.53
CA ARG A 117 13.59 13.01 -3.89
C ARG A 117 13.94 11.54 -3.84
N GLY A 118 13.22 10.73 -4.61
CA GLY A 118 13.49 9.29 -4.77
C GLY A 118 12.96 8.39 -3.66
N GLY A 119 12.25 8.93 -2.67
CA GLY A 119 11.45 8.11 -1.75
C GLY A 119 10.09 7.77 -2.37
N HIS A 120 9.69 6.50 -2.30
CA HIS A 120 8.39 6.04 -2.78
C HIS A 120 7.81 4.93 -1.90
N LEU A 121 6.49 4.79 -1.93
CA LEU A 121 5.77 3.64 -1.40
C LEU A 121 5.46 2.67 -2.53
N GLU A 122 5.73 1.39 -2.34
CA GLU A 122 5.22 0.30 -3.16
C GLU A 122 4.03 -0.33 -2.44
N ILE A 123 2.89 -0.34 -3.11
CA ILE A 123 1.66 -0.99 -2.65
C ILE A 123 1.52 -2.27 -3.43
N SER A 124 1.29 -3.39 -2.77
CA SER A 124 1.09 -4.67 -3.43
C SER A 124 -0.08 -5.43 -2.86
N VAL A 125 -0.81 -6.13 -3.73
CA VAL A 125 -1.89 -7.04 -3.33
C VAL A 125 -1.32 -8.45 -3.34
N ARG A 126 -1.16 -9.05 -2.16
CA ARG A 126 -0.53 -10.38 -1.99
C ARG A 126 -1.51 -11.52 -2.21
N GLN A 127 -2.74 -11.31 -1.76
CA GLN A 127 -3.80 -12.29 -1.85
C GLN A 127 -5.12 -11.55 -1.97
N THR A 128 -5.96 -12.02 -2.87
CA THR A 128 -7.35 -11.58 -2.99
C THR A 128 -8.25 -12.75 -3.26
N GLY A 129 -9.44 -12.68 -2.72
CA GLY A 129 -10.55 -13.56 -3.02
C GLY A 129 -11.83 -12.85 -2.64
N TRP A 130 -12.80 -12.82 -3.54
CA TRP A 130 -14.19 -12.54 -3.20
C TRP A 130 -15.17 -13.31 -4.08
N ALA A 131 -14.71 -14.19 -4.97
CA ALA A 131 -15.58 -15.16 -5.63
C ALA A 131 -16.12 -16.18 -4.61
N PRO A 132 -17.38 -16.64 -4.72
CA PRO A 132 -18.32 -16.39 -5.81
C PRO A 132 -19.25 -15.19 -5.57
N PHE A 133 -18.81 -14.14 -4.87
CA PHE A 133 -19.59 -12.93 -4.61
C PHE A 133 -19.23 -11.81 -5.62
N PRO A 134 -19.81 -11.76 -6.83
CA PRO A 134 -19.59 -10.68 -7.79
C PRO A 134 -20.37 -9.42 -7.36
N ASN A 135 -20.01 -8.84 -6.21
CA ASN A 135 -20.60 -7.61 -5.71
C ASN A 135 -19.58 -6.47 -5.83
N PRO A 136 -19.77 -5.51 -6.75
CA PRO A 136 -18.88 -4.34 -6.88
C PRO A 136 -18.78 -3.51 -5.59
N GLY A 137 -19.84 -3.47 -4.78
CA GLY A 137 -19.87 -2.87 -3.46
C GLY A 137 -18.95 -3.58 -2.46
N LEU A 138 -18.85 -4.92 -2.50
CA LEU A 138 -17.93 -5.68 -1.66
C LEU A 138 -16.47 -5.36 -1.99
N LYS A 139 -16.12 -5.36 -3.28
CA LYS A 139 -14.78 -4.96 -3.76
C LYS A 139 -14.43 -3.54 -3.31
N LYS A 140 -15.37 -2.60 -3.49
CA LYS A 140 -15.21 -1.22 -3.03
C LYS A 140 -15.00 -1.16 -1.51
N ALA A 141 -15.80 -1.88 -0.73
CA ALA A 141 -15.69 -1.92 0.72
C ALA A 141 -14.33 -2.47 1.19
N LEU A 142 -13.79 -3.51 0.52
CA LEU A 142 -12.45 -4.03 0.79
C LEU A 142 -11.38 -2.96 0.56
N ILE A 143 -11.36 -2.34 -0.63
CA ILE A 143 -10.37 -1.32 -1.00
C ILE A 143 -10.45 -0.11 -0.07
N GLU A 144 -11.65 0.40 0.19
CA GLU A 144 -11.84 1.55 1.06
C GLU A 144 -11.45 1.25 2.51
N THR A 145 -11.68 0.02 3.00
CA THR A 145 -11.29 -0.40 4.35
C THR A 145 -9.77 -0.43 4.46
N VAL A 146 -9.07 -0.97 3.47
CA VAL A 146 -7.59 -0.94 3.45
C VAL A 146 -7.07 0.48 3.43
N ALA A 147 -7.54 1.32 2.50
CA ALA A 147 -7.11 2.72 2.40
C ALA A 147 -7.40 3.51 3.68
N ALA A 148 -8.57 3.31 4.28
CA ALA A 148 -8.93 3.94 5.54
C ALA A 148 -8.04 3.49 6.70
N THR A 149 -7.67 2.21 6.76
CA THR A 149 -6.82 1.68 7.82
C THR A 149 -5.43 2.32 7.81
N PHE A 150 -4.77 2.38 6.65
CA PHE A 150 -3.50 3.09 6.51
C PHE A 150 -3.63 4.59 6.81
N SER A 151 -4.68 5.23 6.29
CA SER A 151 -5.00 6.63 6.58
C SER A 151 -5.12 6.90 8.08
N LYS A 152 -5.87 6.08 8.82
CA LYS A 152 -5.99 6.22 10.29
C LYS A 152 -4.67 5.97 11.03
N GLY A 153 -3.83 5.07 10.51
CA GLY A 153 -2.47 4.91 11.01
C GLY A 153 -1.64 6.19 10.94
N SER A 154 -1.78 6.95 9.85
CA SER A 154 -1.03 8.19 9.61
C SER A 154 -1.57 9.43 10.33
N GLU A 155 -2.79 9.38 10.86
CA GLU A 155 -3.39 10.51 11.60
C GLU A 155 -3.02 10.51 13.09
N ASP A 156 -2.62 9.35 13.63
CA ASP A 156 -2.27 9.23 15.04
C ASP A 156 -0.90 9.85 15.33
N GLN A 157 -0.87 10.83 16.24
CA GLN A 157 0.32 11.59 16.59
C GLN A 157 1.43 10.73 17.21
N LYS A 158 1.13 9.56 17.78
CA LYS A 158 2.15 8.62 18.29
C LYS A 158 2.97 8.00 17.16
N ASN A 159 2.44 7.99 15.93
CA ASN A 159 3.09 7.45 14.74
C ASN A 159 3.84 8.51 13.94
N CYS A 160 3.74 9.78 14.35
CA CYS A 160 4.30 10.93 13.66
C CYS A 160 5.40 11.61 14.47
N ALA A 161 6.33 12.26 13.77
CA ALA A 161 7.36 13.08 14.40
C ALA A 161 7.83 14.17 13.44
N ASP A 162 8.29 15.28 14.04
CA ASP A 162 8.79 16.42 13.29
C ASP A 162 10.28 16.27 12.96
N ALA A 163 10.61 16.34 11.68
CA ALA A 163 11.96 16.25 11.16
C ALA A 163 12.44 17.62 10.65
N LYS A 164 13.44 18.20 11.32
CA LYS A 164 14.07 19.44 10.87
C LYS A 164 15.04 19.18 9.72
N GLN A 165 14.93 19.97 8.66
CA GLN A 165 15.87 20.02 7.55
C GLN A 165 16.74 21.26 7.67
N PHE A 166 18.05 21.05 7.51
CA PHE A 166 19.04 22.11 7.45
C PHE A 166 19.71 22.09 6.08
N ILE A 167 20.04 23.27 5.55
CA ILE A 167 20.81 23.43 4.32
C ILE A 167 22.21 23.90 4.73
N CYS A 168 23.22 23.12 4.39
CA CYS A 168 24.61 23.45 4.70
C CYS A 168 25.29 24.07 3.48
N GLY A 169 25.85 25.25 3.65
CA GLY A 169 26.66 25.92 2.62
C GLY A 169 28.06 25.33 2.51
N PHE A 170 28.83 25.81 1.52
CA PHE A 170 30.20 25.37 1.25
C PHE A 170 31.16 25.49 2.44
N ARG A 171 30.90 26.41 3.38
CA ARG A 171 31.69 26.61 4.61
C ARG A 171 31.23 25.76 5.80
N GLY A 172 30.35 24.78 5.59
CA GLY A 172 29.80 23.94 6.66
C GLY A 172 28.78 24.64 7.57
N GLN A 173 28.48 25.91 7.33
CA GLN A 173 27.41 26.63 8.02
C GLN A 173 26.06 26.09 7.55
N CYS A 174 25.29 25.50 8.47
CA CYS A 174 23.97 24.95 8.20
C CYS A 174 22.88 25.92 8.70
N THR A 175 21.98 26.33 7.81
CA THR A 175 20.81 27.12 8.16
C THR A 175 19.59 26.23 8.22
N TYR A 176 18.70 26.51 9.17
CA TYR A 176 17.38 25.87 9.19
C TYR A 176 16.63 26.21 7.90
N ASN A 177 16.03 25.20 7.27
CA ASN A 177 15.20 25.38 6.08
C ASN A 177 13.72 25.26 6.44
N LYS A 178 13.29 24.04 6.80
CA LYS A 178 11.91 23.75 7.18
C LYS A 178 11.79 22.52 8.08
N THR A 179 10.63 22.39 8.70
CA THR A 179 10.21 21.20 9.45
C THR A 179 9.27 20.38 8.58
N TYR A 180 9.45 19.06 8.59
CA TYR A 180 8.57 18.09 7.94
C TYR A 180 7.84 17.30 9.01
N HIS A 181 6.53 17.13 8.86
CA HIS A 181 5.75 16.25 9.73
C HIS A 181 5.70 14.86 9.10
N LEU A 182 6.55 13.95 9.56
CA LEU A 182 6.69 12.63 8.96
C LEU A 182 5.97 11.59 9.80
N CYS A 183 5.10 10.80 9.16
CA CYS A 183 4.31 9.76 9.80
C CYS A 183 4.70 8.37 9.33
N ASN A 184 4.34 7.38 10.15
CA ASN A 184 4.53 5.97 9.84
C ASN A 184 3.21 5.20 9.94
N VAL A 185 3.12 4.10 9.22
CA VAL A 185 2.00 3.15 9.26
C VAL A 185 2.53 1.73 9.33
N GLY A 186 1.64 0.75 9.51
CA GLY A 186 1.99 -0.67 9.41
C GLY A 186 2.37 -1.06 7.98
N ASP A 187 3.03 -2.20 7.83
CA ASP A 187 3.45 -2.75 6.54
C ASP A 187 2.34 -3.49 5.82
N LYS A 188 1.28 -3.84 6.52
CA LYS A 188 0.28 -4.75 6.02
C LYS A 188 -1.10 -4.41 6.53
N VAL A 189 -2.12 -4.57 5.68
CA VAL A 189 -3.51 -4.63 6.10
C VAL A 189 -4.16 -5.83 5.43
N THR A 190 -4.73 -6.71 6.24
CA THR A 190 -5.58 -7.80 5.77
C THR A 190 -7.01 -7.53 6.18
N VAL A 191 -7.94 -7.57 5.23
CA VAL A 191 -9.38 -7.54 5.47
C VAL A 191 -9.94 -8.90 5.07
N GLU A 192 -10.63 -9.57 5.99
CA GLU A 192 -11.20 -10.89 5.73
C GLU A 192 -12.53 -11.11 6.44
N ILE A 193 -13.32 -12.06 5.95
CA ILE A 193 -14.50 -12.56 6.65
C ILE A 193 -14.29 -14.06 6.90
N PRO A 194 -13.90 -14.48 8.13
CA PRO A 194 -13.59 -15.86 8.42
C PRO A 194 -14.73 -16.81 8.04
N GLY A 195 -14.38 -17.95 7.43
CA GLY A 195 -15.36 -18.92 6.93
C GLY A 195 -15.93 -18.59 5.55
N THR A 196 -15.50 -17.51 4.91
CA THR A 196 -15.83 -17.17 3.52
C THR A 196 -14.54 -17.03 2.68
N PRO A 197 -14.64 -17.06 1.36
CA PRO A 197 -13.51 -16.74 0.47
C PRO A 197 -13.14 -15.24 0.44
N VAL A 198 -13.89 -14.36 1.14
CA VAL A 198 -13.66 -12.91 1.13
C VAL A 198 -12.40 -12.56 1.92
N ARG A 199 -11.34 -12.19 1.21
CA ARG A 199 -10.05 -11.77 1.77
C ARG A 199 -9.35 -10.80 0.81
N MET A 200 -8.74 -9.76 1.37
CA MET A 200 -7.81 -8.88 0.68
C MET A 200 -6.60 -8.63 1.57
N ASP A 201 -5.42 -8.96 1.06
CA ASP A 201 -4.15 -8.80 1.74
C ASP A 201 -3.28 -7.78 0.99
N VAL A 202 -3.05 -6.63 1.60
CA VAL A 202 -2.29 -5.52 1.02
C VAL A 202 -1.04 -5.26 1.84
N GLU A 203 0.11 -5.27 1.17
CA GLU A 203 1.40 -4.89 1.73
C GLU A 203 1.81 -3.52 1.20
N LEU A 204 2.33 -2.69 2.10
CA LEU A 204 2.89 -1.38 1.85
C LEU A 204 4.37 -1.44 2.21
N ARG A 205 5.23 -0.96 1.31
CA ARG A 205 6.67 -0.96 1.50
C ARG A 205 7.27 0.37 1.11
N PHE A 206 7.88 1.05 2.07
CA PHE A 206 8.67 2.24 1.80
C PHE A 206 10.02 1.85 1.20
N LYS A 207 10.42 2.56 0.15
CA LYS A 207 11.76 2.51 -0.42
C LYS A 207 12.33 3.91 -0.47
N ALA A 208 13.47 4.08 0.17
CA ALA A 208 14.30 5.27 -0.02
C ALA A 208 15.09 5.15 -1.31
N ARG A 209 15.68 6.27 -1.74
CA ARG A 209 16.69 6.27 -2.79
C ARG A 209 17.90 5.43 -2.36
N ASP A 210 18.65 4.91 -3.34
CA ASP A 210 19.77 3.97 -3.17
C ASP A 210 20.92 4.49 -2.26
N ASP A 211 20.87 5.73 -1.79
CA ASP A 211 21.87 6.37 -0.92
C ASP A 211 21.80 5.91 0.55
N LEU A 212 20.79 5.14 0.96
CA LEU A 212 20.73 4.55 2.30
C LEU A 212 21.45 3.20 2.45
N GLY A 213 21.93 2.58 1.38
CA GLY A 213 22.77 1.36 1.42
C GLY A 213 22.09 0.07 1.91
N ASP A 214 21.03 0.15 2.72
CA ASP A 214 20.24 -1.01 3.19
C ASP A 214 18.82 -1.09 2.58
N GLY A 215 18.42 -0.02 1.88
CA GLY A 215 17.24 0.05 1.02
C GLY A 215 15.89 -0.25 1.67
N ARG A 216 15.78 -0.25 3.02
CA ARG A 216 14.59 -0.86 3.64
C ARG A 216 13.90 -0.10 4.76
N HIS A 217 14.55 0.73 5.57
CA HIS A 217 13.85 1.39 6.67
C HIS A 217 14.40 2.78 6.98
N THR A 218 13.52 3.76 7.18
CA THR A 218 13.92 5.03 7.76
C THR A 218 14.20 4.79 9.26
N PRO A 219 15.32 5.30 9.81
CA PRO A 219 15.55 5.21 11.25
C PRO A 219 14.65 6.16 12.06
N PHE A 220 13.79 6.93 11.39
CA PHE A 220 13.03 8.00 12.00
C PHE A 220 11.62 7.57 12.39
N GLY A 221 11.16 8.02 13.54
CA GLY A 221 9.82 7.74 14.05
C GLY A 221 9.59 6.29 14.47
N LYS A 222 8.37 6.04 14.90
CA LYS A 222 7.87 4.75 15.40
C LYS A 222 6.48 4.47 14.83
N PHE A 223 6.04 3.22 14.92
CA PHE A 223 4.66 2.84 14.67
C PHE A 223 4.10 2.09 15.89
N ASP A 224 2.97 2.56 16.39
CA ASP A 224 2.16 2.02 17.48
C ASP A 224 0.82 1.58 16.87
N CYS A 225 0.69 0.27 16.62
CA CYS A 225 -0.50 -0.29 16.00
C CYS A 225 -1.76 -0.11 16.87
N PHE A 226 -1.64 -0.18 18.20
CA PHE A 226 -2.78 -0.05 19.11
C PHE A 226 -3.44 1.31 19.05
N ALA A 227 -2.63 2.35 18.87
CA ALA A 227 -3.13 3.72 18.73
C ALA A 227 -4.14 3.86 17.58
N THR A 228 -4.06 2.98 16.58
CA THR A 228 -4.87 3.05 15.35
C THR A 228 -6.16 2.22 15.42
N LEU A 229 -6.31 1.32 16.40
CA LEU A 229 -7.38 0.32 16.42
C LEU A 229 -8.76 0.95 16.52
N GLU A 230 -8.97 1.85 17.48
CA GLU A 230 -10.28 2.49 17.71
C GLU A 230 -10.72 3.32 16.50
N ALA A 231 -9.81 4.12 15.94
CA ALA A 231 -10.08 4.94 14.76
C ALA A 231 -10.41 4.08 13.52
N THR A 232 -9.70 2.96 13.37
CA THR A 232 -9.95 1.98 12.30
C THR A 232 -11.30 1.31 12.46
N GLU A 233 -11.64 0.84 13.67
CA GLU A 233 -12.92 0.20 13.95
C GLU A 233 -14.09 1.17 13.71
N LYS A 234 -13.96 2.42 14.17
CA LYS A 234 -14.96 3.47 13.91
C LYS A 234 -15.15 3.71 12.41
N SER A 235 -14.08 3.72 11.64
CA SER A 235 -14.13 3.86 10.18
C SER A 235 -14.83 2.66 9.54
N LEU A 236 -14.55 1.44 10.00
CA LEU A 236 -15.12 0.20 9.45
C LEU A 236 -16.64 0.12 9.61
N LYS A 237 -17.22 0.67 10.70
CA LYS A 237 -18.68 0.64 10.96
C LYS A 237 -19.52 1.18 9.80
N GLY A 238 -19.06 2.25 9.13
CA GLY A 238 -19.76 2.83 7.97
C GLY A 238 -19.77 1.95 6.72
N ARG A 239 -18.96 0.87 6.69
CA ARG A 239 -18.79 -0.03 5.54
C ARG A 239 -19.40 -1.40 5.76
N LEU A 240 -19.80 -1.74 6.99
CA LEU A 240 -20.44 -3.02 7.31
C LEU A 240 -21.69 -3.33 6.46
N PRO A 241 -22.54 -2.36 6.08
CA PRO A 241 -23.67 -2.65 5.18
C PRO A 241 -23.24 -3.22 3.83
N ALA A 242 -22.18 -2.66 3.22
CA ALA A 242 -21.67 -3.14 1.94
C ALA A 242 -21.05 -4.54 2.04
N PHE A 243 -20.42 -4.87 3.18
CA PHE A 243 -19.97 -6.22 3.45
C PHE A 243 -21.15 -7.19 3.61
N ALA A 244 -22.16 -6.84 4.42
CA ALA A 244 -23.35 -7.66 4.66
C ALA A 244 -24.10 -7.97 3.36
N GLU A 245 -24.35 -6.93 2.54
CA GLU A 245 -24.94 -7.05 1.21
C GLU A 245 -24.08 -7.95 0.31
N GLY A 246 -22.76 -7.73 0.31
CA GLY A 246 -21.80 -8.47 -0.50
C GLY A 246 -21.77 -9.97 -0.25
N ILE A 247 -22.04 -10.42 0.99
CA ILE A 247 -22.04 -11.84 1.36
C ILE A 247 -23.44 -12.41 1.63
N HIS A 248 -24.49 -11.69 1.23
CA HIS A 248 -25.89 -12.07 1.43
C HIS A 248 -26.23 -12.40 2.89
N ARG A 249 -25.88 -11.49 3.81
CA ARG A 249 -26.21 -11.58 5.24
C ARG A 249 -26.97 -10.34 5.68
N ASP A 250 -27.86 -10.50 6.67
CA ASP A 250 -28.61 -9.38 7.24
C ASP A 250 -27.70 -8.39 8.00
N LYS A 251 -26.68 -8.93 8.67
CA LYS A 251 -25.74 -8.16 9.48
C LYS A 251 -24.38 -8.81 9.54
N VAL A 252 -23.37 -7.97 9.70
CA VAL A 252 -22.01 -8.37 10.02
C VAL A 252 -21.49 -7.54 11.19
N SER A 253 -20.63 -8.13 12.01
CA SER A 253 -19.86 -7.43 13.05
C SER A 253 -18.48 -7.03 12.53
N SER A 254 -17.75 -6.23 13.31
CA SER A 254 -16.36 -5.85 13.02
C SER A 254 -15.42 -6.34 14.11
N ALA A 255 -14.18 -6.66 13.74
CA ALA A 255 -13.06 -6.82 14.64
C ALA A 255 -11.80 -6.20 14.02
N VAL A 256 -11.01 -5.47 14.80
CA VAL A 256 -9.74 -4.90 14.35
C VAL A 256 -8.64 -5.36 15.31
N LYS A 257 -7.53 -5.87 14.79
CA LYS A 257 -6.41 -6.38 15.60
C LYS A 257 -5.05 -6.09 14.96
N CYS A 258 -4.02 -6.09 15.79
CA CYS A 258 -2.62 -6.03 15.36
C CYS A 258 -2.01 -7.43 15.29
N THR A 259 -1.02 -7.66 14.43
CA THR A 259 -0.25 -8.92 14.42
C THR A 259 0.70 -9.05 15.60
N SER A 260 1.12 -7.91 16.18
CA SER A 260 1.91 -7.84 17.41
C SER A 260 1.51 -6.59 18.21
N ASN A 261 1.82 -6.61 19.50
CA ASN A 261 1.62 -5.52 20.44
C ASN A 261 2.83 -4.59 20.57
N ASP A 262 3.94 -4.93 19.92
CA ASP A 262 5.19 -4.20 20.07
C ASP A 262 5.13 -2.83 19.38
N ILE A 263 5.69 -1.80 20.01
CA ILE A 263 5.92 -0.53 19.33
C ILE A 263 7.17 -0.69 18.47
N THR A 264 7.02 -0.62 17.14
CA THR A 264 8.17 -0.70 16.25
C THR A 264 8.83 0.66 16.13
N SER A 265 9.97 0.81 16.79
CA SER A 265 10.90 1.92 16.58
C SER A 265 12.08 1.45 15.74
N ALA A 266 12.74 2.37 15.05
CA ALA A 266 14.08 2.07 14.59
C ALA A 266 15.07 2.32 15.74
N ASP A 267 16.08 1.47 15.84
CA ASP A 267 17.05 1.42 16.92
C ASP A 267 17.62 2.84 17.24
N PRO A 268 17.37 3.38 18.45
CA PRO A 268 17.78 4.73 18.84
C PRO A 268 19.30 4.90 18.96
N SER A 269 20.08 3.82 18.94
CA SER A 269 21.54 3.86 19.10
C SER A 269 22.31 4.63 18.01
N ASN A 270 21.65 5.04 16.91
CA ASN A 270 22.30 5.65 15.74
C ASN A 270 21.91 7.11 15.42
N ALA A 271 21.00 7.74 16.17
CA ALA A 271 20.49 9.08 15.81
C ALA A 271 21.27 10.26 16.42
N ASP A 272 21.94 10.08 17.56
CA ASP A 272 22.42 11.21 18.39
C ASP A 272 23.94 11.51 18.28
N GLY A 273 24.67 10.71 17.51
CA GLY A 273 26.14 10.80 17.43
C GLY A 273 26.70 11.93 16.55
N PHE A 274 25.89 12.55 15.69
CA PHE A 274 26.38 13.51 14.69
C PHE A 274 26.33 14.97 15.18
N LEU A 275 25.24 15.39 15.85
CA LEU A 275 25.11 16.78 16.32
C LEU A 275 26.11 17.15 17.42
N ARG A 276 26.57 16.18 18.23
CA ARG A 276 27.60 16.44 19.25
C ARG A 276 28.98 16.76 18.68
N ARG A 277 29.26 16.47 17.41
CA ARG A 277 30.60 16.69 16.81
C ARG A 277 30.75 18.00 16.05
N HIS A 278 29.67 18.72 15.74
CA HIS A 278 29.73 19.92 14.88
C HIS A 278 29.18 21.19 15.57
N LEU A 279 28.86 21.09 16.86
CA LEU A 279 28.48 22.22 17.72
C LEU A 279 29.54 22.49 18.81
N ARG A 280 30.80 22.12 18.56
CA ARG A 280 31.96 22.56 19.35
C ARG A 280 32.87 23.41 18.49
#